data_AF-A0A0F5YKB5-F1
#
_entry.id   AF-A0A0F5YKB5-F1
#
_cell.length_a   1.000
_cell.length_b   1.000
_cell.length_c   1.000
_cell.angle_alpha   90.00
_cell.angle_beta   90.00
_cell.angle_gamma   90.00
#
_symmetry.space_group_name_H-M   'P 1'
#
loop_
_entity.id
_entity.type
_entity.pdbx_description
1 polymer ?
#
loop_
_entity_poly.entity_id
_entity_poly.type
_entity_poly.pdbx_seq_one_letter_code
_entity_poly.pdbx_strand_id
1 'polypeptide(L)'
;MVLEINRNSRSETSEHDHTACTAPIGFTAEELEQLSWGSRGIFQQMPASGGGYECYGLRDKCYGHSEVIQAIKHICSEWAKLYSKPRIGIGNISLPNGGPMRPHSSHQHGLDVDIAPVANTEEEIALTWYDSKYSRDRTQQLVDLIHNNPILGVKVILFNDPDIKGVESYFGHDNHLHVSFLPPGIHSAPFSSDKDGDLRLVIPPMQGERVRKLQEDLAKVGIAITADGIFGKQTDAAVRKFQAQQGLQVDGIVGFVTQTKLDKLNSGQSRGGSDEPSSLTLQDVIDQNLSITFDDINSGLLVEDKLFCAEIQTILRANHLLEDVDGIYGPKTQAALRKFKVSRQLSGGDVLGATTAKALLDAKPSVGILPHWKGGDKQAAVEAIIQEAHRQNITSQAQIAYIIATVQHETAESFQPVKESYYLGEPAGENHRQTLRYYPYYGRGYVQLTWDYNYRKYSDVLGLDLVNNPDLVMRPDLSLFILVDGMKRGIFTGIKLDDYISNNHVDFWSARKIINGLDQADQIQSYAMNWQTKIG
;
A
#
# COMPACT_ATOMS: atom_id res chain seq x y z
N MET A 1 13.77 -16.84 -63.82
CA MET A 1 13.85 -15.39 -63.63
C MET A 1 12.42 -14.87 -63.55
N VAL A 2 11.80 -15.03 -62.38
CA VAL A 2 10.35 -15.00 -62.21
C VAL A 2 10.06 -14.39 -60.83
N LEU A 3 9.24 -13.34 -60.85
CA LEU A 3 8.41 -12.71 -59.81
C LEU A 3 9.13 -12.02 -58.63
N GLU A 4 8.60 -11.02 -57.92
CA GLU A 4 7.58 -9.96 -58.02
C GLU A 4 7.38 -9.52 -56.54
N ILE A 5 6.81 -8.32 -56.29
CA ILE A 5 6.23 -7.85 -55.00
C ILE A 5 7.30 -7.35 -53.98
N ASN A 6 7.35 -6.07 -53.60
CA ASN A 6 6.28 -5.44 -52.83
C ASN A 6 6.14 -3.91 -52.97
N ARG A 7 4.88 -3.49 -52.81
CA ARG A 7 4.22 -2.20 -53.02
C ARG A 7 4.71 -1.03 -52.15
N ASN A 8 4.87 0.11 -52.81
CA ASN A 8 4.28 1.43 -52.52
C ASN A 8 3.40 1.58 -51.25
N SER A 9 3.75 2.58 -50.43
CA SER A 9 3.03 3.87 -50.25
C SER A 9 2.64 4.24 -48.81
N ARG A 10 3.13 5.43 -48.42
CA ARG A 10 2.56 6.44 -47.48
C ARG A 10 2.45 5.99 -46.01
N SER A 11 2.81 6.79 -45.01
CA SER A 11 3.09 8.22 -44.93
C SER A 11 4.06 8.43 -43.78
N GLU A 12 5.07 9.27 -44.00
CA GLU A 12 5.89 9.89 -42.96
C GLU A 12 4.97 10.47 -41.89
N THR A 13 4.89 9.81 -40.74
CA THR A 13 4.35 10.40 -39.51
C THR A 13 5.33 11.47 -39.10
N SER A 14 4.90 12.72 -39.25
CA SER A 14 5.58 13.91 -38.80
C SER A 14 6.10 13.76 -37.38
N GLU A 15 7.42 13.58 -37.25
CA GLU A 15 8.15 13.92 -36.04
C GLU A 15 7.99 15.44 -35.84
N HIS A 16 6.98 15.84 -35.07
CA HIS A 16 6.77 17.25 -34.75
C HIS A 16 7.61 17.60 -33.53
N ASP A 17 8.78 18.17 -33.87
CA ASP A 17 9.70 18.95 -33.09
C ASP A 17 9.02 19.64 -31.89
N HIS A 18 9.21 19.06 -30.70
CA HIS A 18 8.85 19.69 -29.46
C HIS A 18 9.78 20.89 -29.27
N THR A 19 9.27 22.12 -29.39
CA THR A 19 9.98 23.33 -28.95
C THR A 19 10.63 23.06 -27.59
N ALA A 20 11.94 23.26 -27.49
CA ALA A 20 12.75 22.88 -26.33
C ALA A 20 12.27 23.57 -25.04
N CYS A 21 11.40 22.87 -24.30
CA CYS A 21 10.94 23.23 -22.97
C CYS A 21 11.70 22.39 -21.94
N THR A 22 12.41 23.02 -21.00
CA THR A 22 13.15 22.34 -19.92
C THR A 22 12.42 22.48 -18.59
N ALA A 23 11.08 22.37 -18.58
CA ALA A 23 10.30 22.53 -17.36
C ALA A 23 10.89 21.67 -16.23
N PRO A 24 11.39 22.29 -15.13
CA PRO A 24 11.82 21.55 -13.95
C PRO A 24 10.62 21.11 -13.10
N ILE A 25 9.42 21.28 -13.63
CA ILE A 25 8.14 21.06 -12.98
C ILE A 25 7.89 19.56 -12.98
N GLY A 26 8.49 18.93 -11.98
CA GLY A 26 8.34 17.56 -11.53
C GLY A 26 8.63 17.56 -10.04
N PHE A 27 8.90 16.41 -9.46
CA PHE A 27 9.43 16.38 -8.09
C PHE A 27 10.95 16.54 -8.13
N THR A 28 11.52 17.25 -7.16
CA THR A 28 12.98 17.20 -6.95
C THR A 28 13.39 15.79 -6.52
N ALA A 29 14.65 15.42 -6.74
CA ALA A 29 15.17 14.14 -6.26
C ALA A 29 14.97 13.98 -4.74
N GLU A 30 15.06 15.08 -3.99
CA GLU A 30 14.89 15.15 -2.54
C GLU A 30 13.42 15.05 -2.12
N GLU A 31 12.49 15.68 -2.86
CA GLU A 31 11.05 15.51 -2.69
C GLU A 31 10.63 14.07 -2.97
N LEU A 32 11.17 13.44 -4.03
CA LEU A 32 10.91 12.03 -4.30
C LEU A 32 11.52 11.13 -3.26
N GLU A 33 12.72 11.39 -2.76
CA GLU A 33 13.29 10.59 -1.68
C GLU A 33 12.42 10.63 -0.42
N GLN A 34 11.82 11.79 -0.12
CA GLN A 34 10.87 11.95 1.00
C GLN A 34 9.50 11.30 0.72
N LEU A 35 9.07 11.24 -0.54
CA LEU A 35 7.76 10.74 -0.97
C LEU A 35 7.75 9.27 -1.47
N SER A 36 8.92 8.69 -1.75
CA SER A 36 9.11 7.35 -2.35
C SER A 36 9.52 6.27 -1.36
N TRP A 37 9.52 6.57 -0.06
CA TRP A 37 9.72 5.55 0.97
C TRP A 37 8.56 4.56 0.97
N GLY A 38 8.74 3.49 0.20
CA GLY A 38 7.78 2.39 0.03
C GLY A 38 7.21 2.22 -1.39
N SER A 39 7.43 3.16 -2.31
CA SER A 39 6.83 3.15 -3.65
C SER A 39 7.83 2.74 -4.74
N ARG A 40 8.66 1.72 -4.49
CA ARG A 40 9.55 1.15 -5.53
C ARG A 40 8.86 -0.04 -6.20
N GLY A 41 8.02 0.25 -7.18
CA GLY A 41 7.45 -0.72 -8.11
C GLY A 41 8.08 -0.60 -9.51
N ILE A 42 8.04 -1.68 -10.28
CA ILE A 42 8.40 -1.67 -11.71
C ILE A 42 7.36 -0.80 -12.46
N PHE A 43 7.80 0.17 -13.28
CA PHE A 43 6.86 0.96 -14.06
C PHE A 43 6.07 0.11 -15.04
N GLN A 44 4.77 0.36 -15.09
CA GLN A 44 3.87 -0.31 -16.01
C GLN A 44 3.79 0.47 -17.31
N GLN A 45 3.82 -0.26 -18.43
CA GLN A 45 3.57 0.35 -19.74
C GLN A 45 2.07 0.66 -19.91
N MET A 46 1.75 1.87 -20.36
CA MET A 46 0.42 2.21 -20.85
C MET A 46 0.09 1.36 -22.08
N PRO A 47 -1.11 0.74 -22.14
CA PRO A 47 -1.56 0.06 -23.36
C PRO A 47 -1.62 1.03 -24.55
N ALA A 48 -1.39 0.51 -25.76
CA ALA A 48 -1.35 1.33 -26.99
C ALA A 48 -2.63 2.16 -27.21
N SER A 49 -3.76 1.60 -26.79
CA SER A 49 -5.08 2.20 -26.89
C SER A 49 -6.02 1.53 -25.89
N GLY A 50 -7.17 2.15 -25.64
CA GLY A 50 -8.21 1.61 -24.79
C GLY A 50 -9.50 2.43 -24.86
N GLY A 51 -10.38 2.23 -23.89
CA GLY A 51 -11.64 2.99 -23.80
C GLY A 51 -11.36 4.49 -23.69
N GLY A 52 -11.66 5.23 -24.75
CA GLY A 52 -11.56 6.69 -24.80
C GLY A 52 -10.18 7.29 -25.08
N TYR A 53 -9.15 6.48 -25.40
CA TYR A 53 -7.82 7.01 -25.68
C TYR A 53 -7.01 6.22 -26.72
N GLU A 54 -5.98 6.87 -27.25
CA GLU A 54 -4.89 6.27 -28.01
C GLU A 54 -3.55 6.91 -27.61
N CYS A 55 -2.51 6.09 -27.46
CA CYS A 55 -1.17 6.61 -27.23
C CYS A 55 -0.55 7.10 -28.54
N TYR A 56 0.05 8.29 -28.54
CA TYR A 56 0.82 8.82 -29.66
C TYR A 56 2.32 8.96 -29.30
N GLY A 57 3.17 8.97 -30.32
CA GLY A 57 4.62 9.01 -30.15
C GLY A 57 5.26 7.63 -29.87
N LEU A 58 6.46 7.64 -29.27
CA LEU A 58 7.27 6.44 -29.08
C LEU A 58 6.81 5.64 -27.85
N ARG A 59 6.54 4.34 -28.06
CA ARG A 59 5.99 3.42 -27.04
C ARG A 59 6.93 3.13 -25.87
N ASP A 60 8.23 3.31 -26.06
CA ASP A 60 9.25 3.20 -25.02
C ASP A 60 9.20 4.37 -24.02
N LYS A 61 8.42 5.41 -24.30
CA LYS A 61 8.19 6.55 -23.40
C LYS A 61 6.84 6.52 -22.66
N CYS A 62 6.07 5.44 -22.77
CA CYS A 62 4.75 5.33 -22.16
C CYS A 62 4.76 4.42 -20.92
N TYR A 63 5.72 4.58 -20.02
CA TYR A 63 5.80 3.83 -18.75
C TYR A 63 5.54 4.76 -17.57
N GLY A 64 4.92 4.27 -16.51
CA GLY A 64 4.75 5.04 -15.28
C GLY A 64 4.38 4.18 -14.08
N HIS A 65 4.14 4.81 -12.93
CA HIS A 65 3.60 4.11 -11.76
C HIS A 65 2.24 3.48 -12.07
N SER A 66 1.95 2.32 -11.47
CA SER A 66 0.68 1.60 -11.69
C SER A 66 -0.54 2.46 -11.40
N GLU A 67 -0.48 3.32 -10.38
CA GLU A 67 -1.53 4.26 -10.01
C GLU A 67 -1.71 5.38 -11.04
N VAL A 68 -0.62 5.87 -11.64
CA VAL A 68 -0.65 6.86 -12.73
C VAL A 68 -1.29 6.25 -13.97
N ILE A 69 -0.89 5.04 -14.35
CA ILE A 69 -1.50 4.31 -15.46
C ILE A 69 -3.01 4.09 -15.20
N GLN A 70 -3.39 3.77 -13.96
CA GLN A 70 -4.81 3.62 -13.59
C GLN A 70 -5.57 4.94 -13.63
N ALA A 71 -4.99 6.05 -13.13
CA ALA A 71 -5.58 7.38 -13.18
C ALA A 71 -5.86 7.81 -14.62
N ILE A 72 -4.87 7.67 -15.52
CA ILE A 72 -5.02 7.98 -16.94
C ILE A 72 -6.15 7.14 -17.56
N LYS A 73 -6.14 5.82 -17.34
CA LYS A 73 -7.19 4.93 -17.85
C LYS A 73 -8.59 5.31 -17.35
N HIS A 74 -8.71 5.70 -16.09
CA HIS A 74 -9.99 6.14 -15.52
C HIS A 74 -10.47 7.43 -16.19
N ILE A 75 -9.61 8.46 -16.26
CA ILE A 75 -9.92 9.74 -16.92
C ILE A 75 -10.41 9.49 -18.35
N CYS A 76 -9.71 8.64 -19.10
CA CYS A 76 -10.10 8.30 -20.47
C CYS A 76 -11.40 7.49 -20.55
N SER A 77 -11.66 6.62 -19.58
CA SER A 77 -12.92 5.89 -19.51
C SER A 77 -14.11 6.80 -19.19
N GLU A 78 -13.94 7.80 -18.32
CA GLU A 78 -14.98 8.80 -18.06
C GLU A 78 -15.20 9.69 -19.29
N TRP A 79 -14.13 10.09 -19.97
CA TRP A 79 -14.22 10.82 -21.23
C TRP A 79 -15.03 10.06 -22.29
N ALA A 80 -14.80 8.75 -22.43
CA ALA A 80 -15.53 7.90 -23.38
C ALA A 80 -17.05 7.85 -23.13
N LYS A 81 -17.50 8.14 -21.89
CA LYS A 81 -18.93 8.24 -21.56
C LYS A 81 -19.53 9.56 -22.04
N LEU A 82 -18.73 10.62 -22.10
CA LEU A 82 -19.15 11.94 -22.57
C LEU A 82 -19.10 12.03 -24.10
N TYR A 83 -18.09 11.43 -24.71
CA TYR A 83 -17.81 11.54 -26.13
C TYR A 83 -17.42 10.18 -26.73
N SER A 84 -18.12 9.76 -27.78
CA SER A 84 -17.71 8.62 -28.60
C SER A 84 -16.45 8.93 -29.43
N LYS A 85 -16.27 10.19 -29.82
CA LYS A 85 -15.09 10.78 -30.46
C LYS A 85 -14.96 12.29 -30.14
N PRO A 86 -13.74 12.86 -30.22
CA PRO A 86 -12.47 12.18 -30.45
C PRO A 86 -12.00 11.45 -29.19
N ARG A 87 -11.16 10.42 -29.35
CA ARG A 87 -10.43 9.85 -28.21
C ARG A 87 -9.38 10.84 -27.72
N ILE A 88 -8.97 10.71 -26.46
CA ILE A 88 -7.88 11.46 -25.88
C ILE A 88 -6.54 10.91 -26.40
N GLY A 89 -5.66 11.80 -26.88
CA GLY A 89 -4.29 11.45 -27.19
C GLY A 89 -3.43 11.41 -25.93
N ILE A 90 -2.81 10.28 -25.62
CA ILE A 90 -1.85 10.11 -24.51
C ILE A 90 -0.42 10.11 -25.05
N GLY A 91 0.40 11.04 -24.60
CA GLY A 91 1.78 11.25 -25.05
C GLY A 91 2.81 10.57 -24.14
N ASN A 92 3.90 11.29 -23.87
CA ASN A 92 5.03 10.78 -23.08
C ASN A 92 4.64 10.66 -21.60
N ILE A 93 5.14 9.63 -20.90
CA ILE A 93 4.96 9.39 -19.46
C ILE A 93 6.33 9.26 -18.78
N SER A 94 7.05 8.17 -19.05
CA SER A 94 8.47 7.98 -18.70
C SER A 94 9.07 6.80 -19.47
N LEU A 95 10.38 6.63 -19.36
CA LEU A 95 11.09 5.41 -19.81
C LEU A 95 10.76 4.22 -18.89
N PRO A 96 11.02 2.95 -19.29
CA PRO A 96 10.65 1.76 -18.51
C PRO A 96 11.22 1.70 -17.09
N ASN A 97 12.38 2.31 -16.88
CA ASN A 97 13.04 2.40 -15.57
C ASN A 97 13.18 3.86 -15.12
N GLY A 98 12.41 4.76 -15.72
CA GLY A 98 12.57 6.20 -15.52
C GLY A 98 13.88 6.75 -16.09
N GLY A 99 14.29 7.90 -15.56
CA GLY A 99 15.50 8.62 -15.94
C GLY A 99 15.29 9.74 -16.95
N PRO A 100 16.35 10.51 -17.26
CA PRO A 100 16.26 11.72 -18.05
C PRO A 100 15.57 11.52 -19.39
N MET A 101 14.52 12.32 -19.65
CA MET A 101 13.78 12.33 -20.90
C MET A 101 13.85 13.72 -21.53
N ARG A 102 13.94 13.79 -22.86
CA ARG A 102 13.79 15.03 -23.63
C ARG A 102 12.43 15.04 -24.34
N PRO A 103 11.78 16.21 -24.49
CA PRO A 103 12.24 17.54 -24.07
C PRO A 103 12.11 17.80 -22.56
N HIS A 104 11.15 17.17 -21.88
CA HIS A 104 10.80 17.47 -20.49
C HIS A 104 11.65 16.71 -19.45
N SER A 105 12.34 17.47 -18.60
CA SER A 105 13.13 16.91 -17.49
C SER A 105 12.29 16.33 -16.34
N SER A 106 10.97 16.47 -16.33
CA SER A 106 10.11 15.95 -15.24
C SER A 106 9.73 14.47 -15.39
N HIS A 107 9.57 13.98 -16.61
CA HIS A 107 9.15 12.61 -16.99
C HIS A 107 10.13 11.48 -16.61
N GLN A 108 10.96 11.69 -15.59
CA GLN A 108 11.97 10.73 -15.15
C GLN A 108 11.41 9.69 -14.18
N HIS A 109 10.25 9.96 -13.58
CA HIS A 109 9.80 9.22 -12.40
C HIS A 109 8.45 8.54 -12.59
N GLY A 110 7.90 8.55 -13.81
CA GLY A 110 6.64 7.87 -14.09
C GLY A 110 5.42 8.49 -13.40
N LEU A 111 5.49 9.78 -13.05
CA LEU A 111 4.45 10.57 -12.38
C LEU A 111 3.84 11.66 -13.27
N ASP A 112 4.36 11.82 -14.49
CA ASP A 112 4.00 12.86 -15.43
C ASP A 112 3.39 12.24 -16.69
N VAL A 113 2.48 12.95 -17.36
CA VAL A 113 1.93 12.55 -18.66
C VAL A 113 1.60 13.77 -19.53
N ASP A 114 1.98 13.70 -20.81
CA ASP A 114 1.52 14.66 -21.82
C ASP A 114 0.17 14.22 -22.38
N ILE A 115 -0.82 15.11 -22.43
CA ILE A 115 -2.15 14.83 -22.98
C ILE A 115 -2.48 15.82 -24.09
N ALA A 116 -2.99 15.34 -25.22
CA ALA A 116 -3.34 16.20 -26.34
C ALA A 116 -4.59 17.07 -26.04
N PRO A 117 -4.62 18.34 -26.48
CA PRO A 117 -5.82 19.18 -26.41
C PRO A 117 -6.89 18.66 -27.39
N VAL A 118 -8.15 18.99 -27.12
CA VAL A 118 -9.29 18.30 -27.74
C VAL A 118 -9.89 19.11 -28.90
N ALA A 119 -10.19 18.45 -30.02
CA ALA A 119 -10.86 19.06 -31.16
C ALA A 119 -12.35 19.37 -30.88
N ASN A 120 -12.91 20.37 -31.57
CA ASN A 120 -14.34 20.65 -31.63
C ASN A 120 -15.11 19.73 -32.61
N THR A 121 -14.38 18.90 -33.35
CA THR A 121 -14.92 17.87 -34.25
C THR A 121 -14.70 16.46 -33.68
N GLU A 122 -15.02 15.40 -34.43
CA GLU A 122 -14.68 14.01 -34.08
C GLU A 122 -13.26 13.61 -34.52
N GLU A 123 -12.47 14.55 -35.03
CA GLU A 123 -11.12 14.30 -35.55
C GLU A 123 -10.09 14.14 -34.40
N GLU A 124 -9.22 13.14 -34.53
CA GLU A 124 -8.07 12.92 -33.64
C GLU A 124 -6.83 13.52 -34.28
N ILE A 125 -6.65 14.83 -34.12
CA ILE A 125 -5.62 15.64 -34.79
C ILE A 125 -4.74 16.36 -33.78
N ALA A 126 -3.49 16.63 -34.16
CA ALA A 126 -2.61 17.49 -33.40
C ALA A 126 -3.11 18.95 -33.44
N LEU A 127 -3.10 19.62 -32.29
CA LEU A 127 -3.69 20.93 -32.11
C LEU A 127 -2.85 21.80 -31.18
N THR A 128 -2.93 23.10 -31.40
CA THR A 128 -2.58 24.15 -30.44
C THR A 128 -3.85 24.85 -29.95
N TRP A 129 -3.80 25.54 -28.82
CA TRP A 129 -5.00 26.21 -28.28
C TRP A 129 -5.55 27.36 -29.15
N TYR A 130 -4.74 27.86 -30.10
CA TYR A 130 -5.15 28.89 -31.07
C TYR A 130 -5.63 28.32 -32.41
N ASP A 131 -5.65 27.00 -32.58
CA ASP A 131 -6.22 26.38 -33.79
C ASP A 131 -7.73 26.54 -33.86
N SER A 132 -8.26 26.77 -35.07
CA SER A 132 -9.71 26.93 -35.28
C SER A 132 -10.52 25.66 -34.97
N LYS A 133 -9.86 24.50 -34.97
CA LYS A 133 -10.44 23.20 -34.61
C LYS A 133 -10.30 22.86 -33.14
N TYR A 134 -9.58 23.64 -32.33
CA TYR A 134 -9.48 23.43 -30.89
C TYR A 134 -10.81 23.72 -30.19
N SER A 135 -11.16 22.90 -29.20
CA SER A 135 -12.32 23.10 -28.34
C SER A 135 -11.89 23.41 -26.92
N ARG A 136 -12.07 24.67 -26.53
CA ARG A 136 -11.86 25.14 -25.17
C ARG A 136 -12.77 24.43 -24.18
N ASP A 137 -14.06 24.33 -24.47
CA ASP A 137 -15.04 23.70 -23.58
C ASP A 137 -14.72 22.23 -23.31
N ARG A 138 -14.39 21.47 -24.35
CA ARG A 138 -14.00 20.05 -24.23
C ARG A 138 -12.69 19.89 -23.47
N THR A 139 -11.73 20.79 -23.71
CA THR A 139 -10.45 20.77 -22.99
C THR A 139 -10.65 21.15 -21.52
N GLN A 140 -11.54 22.09 -21.20
CA GLN A 140 -11.91 22.39 -19.81
C GLN A 140 -12.52 21.17 -19.12
N GLN A 141 -13.46 20.47 -19.78
CA GLN A 141 -14.03 19.24 -19.23
C GLN A 141 -12.98 18.14 -19.02
N LEU A 142 -12.00 18.03 -19.92
CA LEU A 142 -10.88 17.12 -19.74
C LEU A 142 -10.03 17.51 -18.53
N VAL A 143 -9.71 18.79 -18.36
CA VAL A 143 -9.02 19.31 -17.16
C VAL A 143 -9.81 19.03 -15.88
N ASP A 144 -11.12 19.21 -15.92
CA ASP A 144 -12.00 18.91 -14.78
C ASP A 144 -12.00 17.41 -14.46
N LEU A 145 -12.01 16.53 -15.47
CA LEU A 145 -11.87 15.07 -15.26
C LEU A 145 -10.50 14.71 -14.67
N ILE A 146 -9.43 15.38 -15.12
CA ILE A 146 -8.07 15.17 -14.59
C ILE A 146 -8.03 15.58 -13.11
N HIS A 147 -8.55 16.75 -12.74
CA HIS A 147 -8.57 17.18 -11.32
C HIS A 147 -9.48 16.31 -10.44
N ASN A 148 -10.60 15.84 -10.98
CA ASN A 148 -11.59 15.05 -10.24
C ASN A 148 -11.34 13.54 -10.28
N ASN A 149 -10.24 13.08 -10.87
CA ASN A 149 -9.94 11.65 -10.90
C ASN A 149 -9.77 11.10 -9.47
N PRO A 150 -10.32 9.92 -9.14
CA PRO A 150 -10.34 9.41 -7.77
C PRO A 150 -9.10 8.60 -7.39
N ILE A 151 -8.09 8.54 -8.26
CA ILE A 151 -6.98 7.58 -8.13
C ILE A 151 -5.73 8.30 -7.62
N LEU A 152 -5.36 9.42 -8.25
CA LEU A 152 -4.24 10.25 -7.82
C LEU A 152 -4.58 11.73 -7.91
N GLY A 153 -4.27 12.47 -6.85
CA GLY A 153 -4.33 13.92 -6.86
C GLY A 153 -3.36 14.51 -7.89
N VAL A 154 -3.67 15.71 -8.36
CA VAL A 154 -2.88 16.42 -9.37
C VAL A 154 -2.00 17.44 -8.66
N LYS A 155 -0.69 17.40 -8.93
CA LYS A 155 0.26 18.41 -8.45
C LYS A 155 0.10 19.69 -9.26
N VAL A 156 0.07 19.55 -10.58
CA VAL A 156 -0.04 20.66 -11.52
C VAL A 156 -0.46 20.15 -12.90
N ILE A 157 -1.13 21.02 -13.66
CA ILE A 157 -1.37 20.85 -15.09
C ILE A 157 -0.82 22.09 -15.79
N LEU A 158 0.11 21.91 -16.74
CA LEU A 158 0.62 23.03 -17.53
C LEU A 158 -0.08 23.07 -18.88
N PHE A 159 -0.68 24.21 -19.22
CA PHE A 159 -1.29 24.48 -20.51
C PHE A 159 -1.46 25.98 -20.74
N ASN A 160 -1.16 26.46 -21.94
CA ASN A 160 -1.04 27.91 -22.21
C ASN A 160 -2.33 28.61 -22.66
N ASP A 161 -3.46 27.91 -22.80
CA ASP A 161 -4.72 28.57 -23.04
C ASP A 161 -5.11 29.44 -21.82
N PRO A 162 -5.16 30.78 -21.96
CA PRO A 162 -5.35 31.68 -20.82
C PRO A 162 -6.76 31.59 -20.20
N ASP A 163 -7.72 31.00 -20.91
CA ASP A 163 -9.11 30.94 -20.50
C ASP A 163 -9.45 29.63 -19.78
N ILE A 164 -8.63 28.58 -19.93
CA ILE A 164 -8.78 27.31 -19.19
C ILE A 164 -8.46 27.54 -17.70
N LYS A 165 -9.29 26.96 -16.83
CA LYS A 165 -9.16 27.01 -15.37
C LYS A 165 -8.53 25.73 -14.84
N GLY A 166 -7.79 25.84 -13.74
CA GLY A 166 -7.11 24.70 -13.12
C GLY A 166 -5.78 24.32 -13.78
N VAL A 167 -5.22 25.20 -14.62
CA VAL A 167 -3.92 25.01 -15.28
C VAL A 167 -2.98 26.18 -14.98
N GLU A 168 -1.68 25.95 -15.11
CA GLU A 168 -0.64 26.97 -15.05
C GLU A 168 0.00 27.15 -16.43
N SER A 169 0.36 28.38 -16.79
CA SER A 169 1.04 28.64 -18.05
C SER A 169 2.56 28.45 -17.89
N TYR A 170 3.16 27.74 -18.84
CA TYR A 170 4.61 27.59 -18.93
C TYR A 170 5.03 27.50 -20.40
N PHE A 171 6.16 28.13 -20.75
CA PHE A 171 6.66 28.18 -22.11
C PHE A 171 6.71 26.78 -22.77
N GLY A 172 6.15 26.63 -23.98
CA GLY A 172 6.15 25.38 -24.73
C GLY A 172 4.94 24.45 -24.54
N HIS A 173 3.94 24.83 -23.75
CA HIS A 173 2.72 24.03 -23.49
C HIS A 173 1.48 24.54 -24.24
N ASP A 174 1.67 24.98 -25.49
CA ASP A 174 0.57 25.46 -26.34
C ASP A 174 -0.20 24.32 -27.03
N ASN A 175 0.41 23.14 -27.11
CA ASN A 175 -0.04 21.99 -27.90
C ASN A 175 -0.27 20.69 -27.10
N HIS A 176 -0.07 20.72 -25.79
CA HIS A 176 -0.31 19.60 -24.89
C HIS A 176 -0.54 20.10 -23.47
N LEU A 177 -1.32 19.33 -22.70
CA LEU A 177 -1.43 19.47 -21.25
C LEU A 177 -0.35 18.59 -20.62
N HIS A 178 0.62 19.18 -19.93
CA HIS A 178 1.57 18.43 -19.10
C HIS A 178 0.94 18.22 -17.73
N VAL A 179 0.60 16.98 -17.38
CA VAL A 179 -0.05 16.65 -16.11
C VAL A 179 0.96 15.96 -15.20
N SER A 180 1.22 16.55 -14.03
CA SER A 180 2.00 15.92 -12.96
C SER A 180 1.07 15.44 -11.86
N PHE A 181 1.06 14.15 -11.57
CA PHE A 181 0.33 13.58 -10.43
C PHE A 181 1.11 13.72 -9.13
N LEU A 182 0.40 13.78 -8.01
CA LEU A 182 0.99 13.57 -6.70
C LEU A 182 1.50 12.12 -6.59
N PRO A 183 2.61 11.87 -5.89
CA PRO A 183 3.18 10.52 -5.82
C PRO A 183 2.26 9.61 -5.02
N PRO A 184 2.13 8.33 -5.38
CA PRO A 184 1.36 7.36 -4.60
C PRO A 184 1.82 7.35 -3.12
N GLY A 185 0.94 7.70 -2.19
CA GLY A 185 1.28 7.90 -0.79
C GLY A 185 0.43 8.97 -0.08
N ILE A 186 0.85 9.35 1.14
CA ILE A 186 0.13 10.16 2.15
C ILE A 186 -0.48 11.48 1.62
N HIS A 187 -0.04 11.98 0.46
CA HIS A 187 -0.45 13.27 -0.09
C HIS A 187 -1.37 13.19 -1.32
N SER A 188 -1.67 12.02 -1.89
CA SER A 188 -2.18 11.91 -3.27
C SER A 188 -3.61 11.42 -3.49
N ALA A 189 -4.56 11.54 -2.55
CA ALA A 189 -5.96 11.21 -2.84
C ALA A 189 -6.94 12.34 -2.47
N PRO A 190 -7.51 13.08 -3.44
CA PRO A 190 -8.79 13.71 -3.25
C PRO A 190 -9.86 12.61 -3.32
N PHE A 191 -10.66 12.45 -2.26
CA PHE A 191 -11.70 11.44 -2.07
C PHE A 191 -11.27 10.02 -1.62
N SER A 192 -10.88 9.92 -0.35
CA SER A 192 -11.35 8.80 0.48
C SER A 192 -12.84 8.99 0.79
N SER A 193 -13.71 8.82 -0.21
CA SER A 193 -15.16 8.86 0.00
C SER A 193 -15.64 7.49 0.48
N ASP A 194 -16.57 7.49 1.42
CA ASP A 194 -17.17 6.29 1.97
C ASP A 194 -18.26 5.68 1.08
N LYS A 195 -18.19 5.85 -0.24
CA LYS A 195 -19.27 5.44 -1.15
C LYS A 195 -19.27 3.94 -1.46
N ASP A 196 -18.09 3.31 -1.51
CA ASP A 196 -17.92 1.89 -1.83
C ASP A 196 -16.90 1.22 -0.88
N GLY A 197 -16.89 -0.11 -0.79
CA GLY A 197 -15.87 -0.91 -0.07
C GLY A 197 -15.91 -0.84 1.46
N ASP A 198 -14.99 -1.51 2.15
CA ASP A 198 -14.91 -1.54 3.62
C ASP A 198 -14.57 -0.16 4.23
N LEU A 199 -15.11 0.17 5.40
CA LEU A 199 -14.72 1.38 6.13
C LEU A 199 -13.49 1.09 7.01
N ARG A 200 -12.47 1.94 6.96
CA ARG A 200 -11.24 1.79 7.74
C ARG A 200 -10.49 3.11 7.87
N LEU A 201 -9.54 3.16 8.80
CA LEU A 201 -8.65 4.30 8.90
C LEU A 201 -7.70 4.35 7.71
N VAL A 202 -7.81 5.39 6.89
CA VAL A 202 -6.89 5.70 5.79
C VAL A 202 -6.43 7.16 5.90
N ILE A 203 -5.50 7.58 5.05
CA ILE A 203 -4.99 8.96 5.03
C ILE A 203 -5.13 9.53 3.60
N PRO A 204 -5.91 10.60 3.39
CA PRO A 204 -6.75 11.28 4.38
C PRO A 204 -7.90 10.37 4.90
N PRO A 205 -8.40 10.57 6.13
CA PRO A 205 -9.48 9.74 6.70
C PRO A 205 -10.69 9.60 5.77
N MET A 206 -11.32 8.41 5.76
CA MET A 206 -12.59 8.22 5.06
C MET A 206 -13.62 9.16 5.66
N GLN A 207 -14.39 9.83 4.81
CA GLN A 207 -15.41 10.78 5.26
C GLN A 207 -16.71 10.59 4.51
N GLY A 208 -17.83 10.76 5.23
CA GLY A 208 -19.17 10.76 4.65
C GLY A 208 -20.24 10.11 5.51
N GLU A 209 -21.34 9.74 4.85
CA GLU A 209 -22.56 9.28 5.48
C GLU A 209 -22.49 7.85 6.04
N ARG A 210 -21.81 6.94 5.35
CA ARG A 210 -21.53 5.58 5.84
C ARG A 210 -20.63 5.61 7.07
N VAL A 211 -19.66 6.52 7.13
CA VAL A 211 -18.83 6.74 8.33
C VAL A 211 -19.66 7.27 9.48
N ARG A 212 -20.48 8.30 9.23
CA ARG A 212 -21.38 8.86 10.25
C ARG A 212 -22.34 7.81 10.79
N LYS A 213 -22.96 7.04 9.88
CA LYS A 213 -23.85 5.92 10.22
C LYS A 213 -23.13 4.85 11.05
N LEU A 214 -21.92 4.46 10.67
CA LEU A 214 -21.10 3.54 11.45
C LEU A 214 -20.89 4.06 12.88
N GLN A 215 -20.51 5.33 13.04
CA GLN A 215 -20.28 5.93 14.36
C GLN A 215 -21.57 5.96 15.20
N GLU A 216 -22.72 6.28 14.60
CA GLU A 216 -24.04 6.21 15.23
C GLU A 216 -24.39 4.78 15.66
N ASP A 217 -24.14 3.80 14.80
CA ASP A 217 -24.43 2.40 15.03
C ASP A 217 -23.50 1.79 16.10
N LEU A 218 -22.24 2.22 16.17
CA LEU A 218 -21.31 1.91 17.27
C LEU A 218 -21.78 2.52 18.59
N ALA A 219 -22.25 3.78 18.57
CA ALA A 219 -22.79 4.45 19.75
C ALA A 219 -24.03 3.72 20.32
N LYS A 220 -24.94 3.26 19.46
CA LYS A 220 -26.13 2.49 19.86
C LYS A 220 -25.80 1.17 20.57
N VAL A 221 -24.73 0.48 20.15
CA VAL A 221 -24.27 -0.76 20.80
C VAL A 221 -23.37 -0.50 22.02
N GLY A 222 -23.28 0.74 22.50
CA GLY A 222 -22.60 1.10 23.75
C GLY A 222 -21.12 1.44 23.61
N ILE A 223 -20.62 1.66 22.40
CA ILE A 223 -19.26 2.18 22.18
C ILE A 223 -19.27 3.70 22.21
N ALA A 224 -18.55 4.30 23.16
CA ALA A 224 -18.45 5.76 23.25
C ALA A 224 -17.68 6.34 22.04
N ILE A 225 -18.38 7.09 21.19
CA ILE A 225 -17.84 7.79 20.02
C ILE A 225 -18.74 8.98 19.62
N THR A 226 -18.16 9.99 18.97
CA THR A 226 -18.90 11.10 18.35
C THR A 226 -19.14 10.79 16.87
N ALA A 227 -20.36 11.01 16.38
CA ALA A 227 -20.72 10.81 14.98
C ALA A 227 -20.42 12.07 14.14
N ASP A 228 -19.14 12.32 13.85
CA ASP A 228 -18.65 13.46 13.07
C ASP A 228 -18.54 13.19 11.55
N GLY A 229 -18.79 11.95 11.12
CA GLY A 229 -18.68 11.53 9.73
C GLY A 229 -17.24 11.36 9.24
N ILE A 230 -16.25 11.35 10.13
CA ILE A 230 -14.82 11.23 9.83
C ILE A 230 -14.27 9.93 10.44
N PHE A 231 -13.75 9.01 9.61
CA PHE A 231 -13.15 7.76 10.08
C PHE A 231 -11.72 8.04 10.52
N GLY A 232 -11.59 8.82 11.60
CA GLY A 232 -10.32 9.17 12.23
C GLY A 232 -9.90 8.14 13.28
N LYS A 233 -8.85 8.47 14.03
CA LYS A 233 -8.29 7.61 15.10
C LYS A 233 -9.34 7.16 16.12
N GLN A 234 -10.31 8.02 16.43
CA GLN A 234 -11.38 7.69 17.37
C GLN A 234 -12.35 6.64 16.81
N THR A 235 -12.68 6.71 15.51
CA THR A 235 -13.52 5.71 14.83
C THR A 235 -12.83 4.38 14.70
N ASP A 236 -11.55 4.37 14.34
CA ASP A 236 -10.74 3.14 14.32
C ASP A 236 -10.71 2.46 15.69
N ALA A 237 -10.41 3.22 16.76
CA ALA A 237 -10.41 2.71 18.12
C ALA A 237 -11.79 2.16 18.54
N ALA A 238 -12.87 2.83 18.15
CA ALA A 238 -14.24 2.38 18.42
C ALA A 238 -14.59 1.08 17.68
N VAL A 239 -14.22 0.96 16.41
CA VAL A 239 -14.41 -0.26 15.60
C VAL A 239 -13.62 -1.42 16.21
N ARG A 240 -12.34 -1.22 16.55
CA ARG A 240 -11.52 -2.26 17.18
C ARG A 240 -12.06 -2.68 18.54
N LYS A 241 -12.52 -1.73 19.35
CA LYS A 241 -13.17 -2.02 20.63
C LYS A 241 -14.44 -2.85 20.43
N PHE A 242 -15.27 -2.51 19.45
CA PHE A 242 -16.44 -3.29 19.08
C PHE A 242 -16.06 -4.71 18.65
N GLN A 243 -15.11 -4.85 17.71
CA GLN A 243 -14.62 -6.15 17.25
C GLN A 243 -14.13 -7.02 18.41
N ALA A 244 -13.34 -6.44 19.32
CA ALA A 244 -12.85 -7.13 20.53
C ALA A 244 -13.99 -7.58 21.45
N GLN A 245 -15.00 -6.73 21.69
CA GLN A 245 -16.17 -7.07 22.51
C GLN A 245 -17.04 -8.18 21.89
N GLN A 246 -17.03 -8.29 20.56
CA GLN A 246 -17.85 -9.25 19.82
C GLN A 246 -17.10 -10.53 19.43
N GLY A 247 -15.83 -10.69 19.84
CA GLY A 247 -15.01 -11.84 19.48
C GLY A 247 -14.63 -11.92 18.00
N LEU A 248 -14.63 -10.77 17.31
CA LEU A 248 -14.23 -10.66 15.90
C LEU A 248 -12.71 -10.41 15.78
N GLN A 249 -12.19 -10.53 14.56
CA GLN A 249 -10.84 -10.06 14.25
C GLN A 249 -10.74 -8.55 14.51
N VAL A 250 -9.74 -8.13 15.29
CA VAL A 250 -9.55 -6.73 15.73
C VAL A 250 -8.64 -5.99 14.76
N ASP A 251 -9.10 -5.81 13.53
CA ASP A 251 -8.33 -5.22 12.42
C ASP A 251 -8.70 -3.76 12.13
N GLY A 252 -9.71 -3.19 12.78
CA GLY A 252 -10.18 -1.82 12.54
C GLY A 252 -10.91 -1.65 11.20
N ILE A 253 -11.18 -2.75 10.49
CA ILE A 253 -11.86 -2.77 9.21
C ILE A 253 -13.33 -3.15 9.42
N VAL A 254 -14.22 -2.23 9.04
CA VAL A 254 -15.65 -2.50 8.95
C VAL A 254 -15.96 -3.09 7.58
N GLY A 255 -15.62 -4.37 7.44
CA GLY A 255 -16.08 -5.21 6.34
C GLY A 255 -17.34 -5.98 6.69
N PHE A 256 -17.75 -6.90 5.81
CA PHE A 256 -19.00 -7.65 5.90
C PHE A 256 -19.27 -8.29 7.27
N VAL A 257 -18.26 -8.91 7.88
CA VAL A 257 -18.39 -9.60 9.18
C VAL A 257 -18.66 -8.60 10.32
N THR A 258 -17.87 -7.53 10.38
CA THR A 258 -18.03 -6.45 11.36
C THR A 258 -19.39 -5.78 11.21
N GLN A 259 -19.79 -5.44 9.97
CA GLN A 259 -21.06 -4.79 9.68
C GLN A 259 -22.25 -5.68 10.03
N THR A 260 -22.22 -6.97 9.65
CA THR A 260 -23.30 -7.92 9.94
C THR A 260 -23.52 -8.07 11.45
N LYS A 261 -22.44 -8.16 12.22
CA LYS A 261 -22.54 -8.27 13.68
C LYS A 261 -23.11 -6.98 14.30
N LEU A 262 -22.68 -5.82 13.80
CA LEU A 262 -23.15 -4.52 14.26
C LEU A 262 -24.65 -4.31 13.94
N ASP A 263 -25.09 -4.68 12.75
CA ASP A 263 -26.49 -4.58 12.31
C ASP A 263 -27.42 -5.50 13.11
N LYS A 264 -26.97 -6.72 13.43
CA LYS A 264 -27.73 -7.66 14.29
C LYS A 264 -28.00 -7.09 15.67
N LEU A 265 -26.99 -6.47 16.30
CA LEU A 265 -27.14 -5.85 17.61
C LEU A 265 -28.05 -4.61 17.56
N ASN A 266 -27.97 -3.82 16.49
CA ASN A 266 -28.79 -2.63 16.30
C ASN A 266 -30.25 -2.91 15.95
N SER A 267 -30.56 -4.06 15.34
CA SER A 267 -31.94 -4.44 14.99
C SER A 267 -32.75 -5.01 16.16
N GLY A 268 -32.18 -5.09 17.38
CA GLY A 268 -32.90 -5.51 18.58
C GLY A 268 -33.26 -7.01 18.63
N GLN A 269 -32.74 -7.82 17.71
CA GLN A 269 -32.79 -9.27 17.82
C GLN A 269 -31.78 -9.76 18.87
N SER A 270 -32.10 -9.55 20.14
CA SER A 270 -31.40 -10.16 21.26
C SER A 270 -32.32 -10.22 22.47
N ARG A 271 -33.11 -11.31 22.55
CA ARG A 271 -33.34 -12.11 23.76
C ARG A 271 -34.42 -13.17 23.51
N GLY A 272 -33.99 -14.42 23.41
CA GLY A 272 -34.84 -15.59 23.61
C GLY A 272 -34.40 -16.79 22.77
N GLY A 273 -33.76 -17.77 23.40
CA GLY A 273 -33.56 -19.10 22.82
C GLY A 273 -32.10 -19.55 22.79
N SER A 274 -31.77 -20.47 23.67
CA SER A 274 -30.52 -21.21 23.79
C SER A 274 -30.36 -22.26 22.68
N ASP A 275 -30.37 -21.86 21.41
CA ASP A 275 -30.04 -22.69 20.24
C ASP A 275 -29.77 -21.74 19.04
N GLU A 276 -28.59 -21.07 18.99
CA GLU A 276 -28.11 -20.53 17.71
C GLU A 276 -27.56 -21.70 16.88
N PRO A 277 -27.79 -21.76 15.56
CA PRO A 277 -26.88 -22.51 14.70
C PRO A 277 -25.55 -21.75 14.74
N SER A 278 -24.57 -22.31 15.46
CA SER A 278 -23.18 -21.89 15.39
C SER A 278 -22.75 -21.87 13.93
N SER A 279 -22.49 -20.68 13.37
CA SER A 279 -21.83 -20.57 12.07
C SER A 279 -20.51 -21.33 12.14
N LEU A 280 -20.26 -22.14 11.12
CA LEU A 280 -19.09 -23.01 11.09
C LEU A 280 -17.83 -22.16 11.06
N THR A 281 -16.82 -22.51 11.84
CA THR A 281 -15.49 -21.88 11.78
C THR A 281 -14.48 -22.77 11.07
N LEU A 282 -13.35 -22.21 10.65
CA LEU A 282 -12.21 -23.02 10.19
C LEU A 282 -11.68 -23.98 11.27
N GLN A 283 -11.84 -23.63 12.55
CA GLN A 283 -11.47 -24.53 13.66
C GLN A 283 -12.43 -25.71 13.77
N ASP A 284 -13.73 -25.51 13.55
CA ASP A 284 -14.71 -26.60 13.54
C ASP A 284 -14.45 -27.60 12.40
N VAL A 285 -13.99 -27.13 11.23
CA VAL A 285 -13.56 -28.03 10.14
C VAL A 285 -12.42 -28.94 10.58
N ILE A 286 -11.50 -28.43 11.40
CA ILE A 286 -10.37 -29.19 11.93
C ILE A 286 -10.85 -30.16 13.01
N ASP A 287 -11.58 -29.66 14.00
CA ASP A 287 -11.98 -30.41 15.18
C ASP A 287 -12.97 -31.54 14.83
N GLN A 288 -13.85 -31.29 13.86
CA GLN A 288 -14.85 -32.23 13.38
C GLN A 288 -14.41 -32.99 12.13
N ASN A 289 -13.19 -32.72 11.63
CA ASN A 289 -12.61 -33.34 10.43
C ASN A 289 -13.55 -33.29 9.20
N LEU A 290 -14.17 -32.14 8.97
CA LEU A 290 -15.12 -31.95 7.87
C LEU A 290 -14.40 -31.89 6.52
N SER A 291 -15.14 -32.24 5.47
CA SER A 291 -14.68 -32.23 4.08
C SER A 291 -15.68 -31.46 3.23
N ILE A 292 -15.35 -30.22 2.86
CA ILE A 292 -16.25 -29.30 2.18
C ILE A 292 -15.76 -29.10 0.74
N THR A 293 -16.58 -29.41 -0.25
CA THR A 293 -16.20 -29.28 -1.67
C THR A 293 -16.30 -27.84 -2.16
N PHE A 294 -15.49 -27.49 -3.16
CA PHE A 294 -15.48 -26.17 -3.79
C PHE A 294 -16.42 -26.06 -4.99
N ASP A 295 -17.07 -27.16 -5.37
CA ASP A 295 -17.46 -27.43 -6.76
C ASP A 295 -18.75 -26.73 -7.16
N ASP A 296 -19.63 -26.46 -6.20
CA ASP A 296 -20.92 -25.82 -6.45
C ASP A 296 -20.93 -24.38 -5.90
N ILE A 297 -20.91 -23.43 -6.82
CA ILE A 297 -21.01 -21.99 -6.52
C ILE A 297 -22.47 -21.53 -6.32
N ASN A 298 -23.44 -22.41 -6.58
CA ASN A 298 -24.87 -22.11 -6.46
C ASN A 298 -25.50 -22.82 -5.26
N SER A 299 -24.85 -23.83 -4.67
CA SER A 299 -25.35 -24.56 -3.51
C SER A 299 -24.22 -25.13 -2.64
N GLY A 300 -24.53 -25.51 -1.40
CA GLY A 300 -23.56 -26.12 -0.48
C GLY A 300 -23.06 -25.17 0.61
N LEU A 301 -22.27 -25.71 1.54
CA LEU A 301 -22.00 -25.06 2.83
C LEU A 301 -21.29 -23.70 2.73
N LEU A 302 -20.39 -23.53 1.75
CA LEU A 302 -19.73 -22.23 1.51
C LEU A 302 -20.69 -21.17 0.95
N VAL A 303 -21.75 -21.59 0.26
CA VAL A 303 -22.80 -20.70 -0.26
C VAL A 303 -23.84 -20.39 0.83
N GLU A 304 -24.17 -21.39 1.64
CA GLU A 304 -25.18 -21.29 2.71
C GLU A 304 -24.68 -20.50 3.92
N ASP A 305 -23.42 -20.72 4.34
CA ASP A 305 -22.82 -20.04 5.49
C ASP A 305 -21.95 -18.86 5.04
N LYS A 306 -22.60 -17.70 4.87
CA LYS A 306 -21.96 -16.45 4.44
C LYS A 306 -20.87 -15.96 5.40
N LEU A 307 -21.00 -16.26 6.70
CA LEU A 307 -20.00 -15.84 7.69
C LEU A 307 -18.76 -16.71 7.60
N PHE A 308 -18.94 -18.02 7.43
CA PHE A 308 -17.85 -18.95 7.16
C PHE A 308 -17.13 -18.61 5.84
N CYS A 309 -17.89 -18.29 4.79
CA CYS A 309 -17.32 -17.83 3.52
C CYS A 309 -16.52 -16.53 3.68
N ALA A 310 -17.06 -15.55 4.41
CA ALA A 310 -16.38 -14.28 4.65
C ALA A 310 -15.10 -14.45 5.48
N GLU A 311 -15.05 -15.37 6.45
CA GLU A 311 -13.82 -15.72 7.19
C GLU A 311 -12.72 -16.20 6.22
N ILE A 312 -13.06 -17.12 5.32
CA ILE A 312 -12.14 -17.62 4.30
C ILE A 312 -11.68 -16.50 3.37
N GLN A 313 -12.60 -15.70 2.84
CA GLN A 313 -12.29 -14.58 1.95
C GLN A 313 -11.35 -13.56 2.62
N THR A 314 -11.53 -13.32 3.92
CA THR A 314 -10.68 -12.41 4.70
C THR A 314 -9.23 -12.88 4.71
N ILE A 315 -8.99 -14.17 4.93
CA ILE A 315 -7.64 -14.77 4.91
C ILE A 315 -7.04 -14.70 3.51
N LEU A 316 -7.83 -15.02 2.48
CA LEU A 316 -7.38 -14.97 1.08
C LEU A 316 -7.00 -13.56 0.65
N ARG A 317 -7.80 -12.57 1.04
CA ARG A 317 -7.50 -11.15 0.80
C ARG A 317 -6.20 -10.73 1.48
N ALA A 318 -6.02 -11.12 2.74
CA ALA A 318 -4.79 -10.82 3.47
C ALA A 318 -3.53 -11.47 2.87
N ASN A 319 -3.69 -12.53 2.08
CA ASN A 319 -2.61 -13.18 1.33
C ASN A 319 -2.54 -12.70 -0.14
N HIS A 320 -3.22 -11.60 -0.50
CA HIS A 320 -3.25 -11.02 -1.84
C HIS A 320 -3.82 -11.95 -2.93
N LEU A 321 -4.71 -12.87 -2.56
CA LEU A 321 -5.34 -13.82 -3.49
C LEU A 321 -6.78 -13.44 -3.86
N LEU A 322 -7.36 -12.49 -3.15
CA LEU A 322 -8.73 -12.01 -3.34
C LEU A 322 -8.79 -10.50 -3.08
N GLU A 323 -9.64 -9.79 -3.83
CA GLU A 323 -9.79 -8.32 -3.72
C GLU A 323 -10.85 -7.97 -2.67
N ASP A 324 -12.02 -8.61 -2.75
CA ASP A 324 -13.22 -8.25 -1.98
C ASP A 324 -13.64 -9.36 -1.00
N VAL A 325 -14.28 -8.96 0.10
CA VAL A 325 -14.92 -9.87 1.08
C VAL A 325 -16.41 -9.55 1.12
N ASP A 326 -17.21 -10.34 0.40
CA ASP A 326 -18.65 -10.13 0.25
C ASP A 326 -19.49 -11.23 0.93
N GLY A 327 -18.85 -12.25 1.50
CA GLY A 327 -19.50 -13.43 2.08
C GLY A 327 -20.19 -14.32 1.04
N ILE A 328 -19.89 -14.14 -0.25
CA ILE A 328 -20.47 -14.90 -1.35
C ILE A 328 -19.42 -15.84 -1.93
N TYR A 329 -19.72 -17.13 -1.91
CA TYR A 329 -18.88 -18.14 -2.54
C TYR A 329 -19.08 -18.19 -4.07
N GLY A 330 -18.48 -17.23 -4.78
CA GLY A 330 -18.51 -17.15 -6.23
C GLY A 330 -17.23 -17.63 -6.94
N PRO A 331 -17.16 -17.51 -8.29
CA PRO A 331 -16.00 -17.93 -9.08
C PRO A 331 -14.66 -17.32 -8.64
N LYS A 332 -14.66 -16.06 -8.17
CA LYS A 332 -13.47 -15.39 -7.64
C LYS A 332 -12.96 -16.07 -6.36
N THR A 333 -13.87 -16.35 -5.41
CA THR A 333 -13.55 -17.03 -4.15
C THR A 333 -13.03 -18.45 -4.39
N GLN A 334 -13.68 -19.20 -5.29
CA GLN A 334 -13.24 -20.53 -5.70
C GLN A 334 -11.83 -20.50 -6.31
N ALA A 335 -11.57 -19.57 -7.24
CA ALA A 335 -10.26 -19.43 -7.88
C ALA A 335 -9.17 -19.03 -6.87
N ALA A 336 -9.48 -18.14 -5.92
CA ALA A 336 -8.58 -17.72 -4.87
C ALA A 336 -8.20 -18.88 -3.92
N LEU A 337 -9.17 -19.71 -3.52
CA LEU A 337 -8.92 -20.92 -2.72
C LEU A 337 -8.02 -21.92 -3.45
N ARG A 338 -8.25 -22.16 -4.75
CA ARG A 338 -7.37 -23.03 -5.55
C ARG A 338 -5.95 -22.47 -5.61
N LYS A 339 -5.78 -21.18 -5.88
CA LYS A 339 -4.46 -20.51 -5.87
C LYS A 339 -3.79 -20.63 -4.51
N PHE A 340 -4.54 -20.47 -3.42
CA PHE A 340 -4.02 -20.64 -2.06
C PHE A 340 -3.45 -22.04 -1.85
N LYS A 341 -4.21 -23.10 -2.18
CA LYS A 341 -3.74 -24.49 -2.05
C LYS A 341 -2.50 -24.76 -2.89
N VAL A 342 -2.47 -24.28 -4.14
CA VAL A 342 -1.29 -24.39 -5.02
C VAL A 342 -0.07 -23.69 -4.40
N SER A 343 -0.24 -22.46 -3.90
CA SER A 343 0.85 -21.70 -3.27
C SER A 343 1.43 -22.38 -2.02
N ARG A 344 0.63 -23.20 -1.34
CA ARG A 344 0.99 -23.92 -0.11
C ARG A 344 1.26 -25.41 -0.34
N GLN A 345 1.29 -25.87 -1.59
CA GLN A 345 1.52 -27.26 -1.99
C GLN A 345 0.58 -28.27 -1.29
N LEU A 346 -0.68 -27.87 -1.08
CA LEU A 346 -1.67 -28.68 -0.36
C LEU A 346 -2.35 -29.69 -1.29
N SER A 347 -2.45 -30.94 -0.85
CA SER A 347 -3.16 -32.02 -1.54
C SER A 347 -4.68 -32.00 -1.28
N GLY A 348 -5.41 -32.96 -1.86
CA GLY A 348 -6.86 -33.10 -1.65
C GLY A 348 -7.75 -32.28 -2.61
N GLY A 349 -7.25 -31.93 -3.79
CA GLY A 349 -8.05 -31.38 -4.90
C GLY A 349 -8.90 -30.17 -4.52
N ASP A 350 -10.15 -30.16 -4.97
CA ASP A 350 -11.13 -29.08 -4.77
C ASP A 350 -11.93 -29.23 -3.46
N VAL A 351 -11.22 -29.56 -2.38
CA VAL A 351 -11.80 -29.77 -1.05
C VAL A 351 -11.11 -28.89 -0.01
N LEU A 352 -11.88 -28.23 0.85
CA LEU A 352 -11.46 -27.69 2.13
C LEU A 352 -11.71 -28.76 3.20
N GLY A 353 -10.65 -29.47 3.53
CA GLY A 353 -10.57 -30.36 4.68
C GLY A 353 -9.66 -29.80 5.77
N ALA A 354 -9.49 -30.54 6.87
CA ALA A 354 -8.70 -30.12 8.04
C ALA A 354 -7.32 -29.52 7.69
N THR A 355 -6.57 -30.12 6.75
CA THR A 355 -5.25 -29.59 6.31
C THR A 355 -5.35 -28.23 5.63
N THR A 356 -6.37 -28.02 4.80
CA THR A 356 -6.60 -26.74 4.11
C THR A 356 -7.10 -25.68 5.09
N ALA A 357 -8.00 -26.07 6.01
CA ALA A 357 -8.49 -25.19 7.06
C ALA A 357 -7.38 -24.74 8.02
N LYS A 358 -6.50 -25.67 8.42
CA LYS A 358 -5.31 -25.36 9.23
C LYS A 358 -4.36 -24.42 8.49
N ALA A 359 -4.09 -24.66 7.22
CA ALA A 359 -3.23 -23.77 6.43
C ALA A 359 -3.83 -22.36 6.27
N LEU A 360 -5.16 -22.24 6.10
CA LEU A 360 -5.86 -20.96 6.10
C LEU A 360 -5.71 -20.24 7.45
N LEU A 361 -5.92 -20.96 8.57
CA LEU A 361 -5.71 -20.40 9.91
C LEU A 361 -4.26 -19.97 10.14
N ASP A 362 -3.27 -20.75 9.71
CA ASP A 362 -1.85 -20.42 9.83
C ASP A 362 -1.43 -19.26 8.90
N ALA A 363 -2.18 -19.04 7.82
CA ALA A 363 -2.02 -17.92 6.90
C ALA A 363 -2.84 -16.70 7.28
N LYS A 364 -3.66 -16.78 8.34
CA LYS A 364 -4.34 -15.63 8.92
C LYS A 364 -3.26 -14.70 9.49
N PRO A 365 -3.31 -13.39 9.20
CA PRO A 365 -2.43 -12.43 9.86
C PRO A 365 -2.80 -12.36 11.34
N SER A 366 -2.16 -13.20 12.13
CA SER A 366 -2.08 -13.10 13.58
C SER A 366 -0.81 -13.81 13.98
N VAL A 367 0.02 -13.10 14.73
CA VAL A 367 1.29 -13.57 15.29
C VAL A 367 1.10 -14.98 15.84
N GLY A 368 2.09 -15.86 15.65
CA GLY A 368 2.29 -16.94 16.61
C GLY A 368 2.40 -16.38 18.04
N ILE A 369 2.58 -17.25 19.04
CA ILE A 369 2.88 -16.74 20.39
C ILE A 369 4.13 -15.86 20.30
N LEU A 370 4.01 -14.57 20.65
CA LEU A 370 5.15 -13.66 20.75
C LEU A 370 6.21 -14.30 21.65
N PRO A 371 7.51 -14.12 21.37
CA PRO A 371 8.55 -14.70 22.21
C PRO A 371 8.33 -14.30 23.67
N HIS A 372 8.40 -15.25 24.61
CA HIS A 372 8.38 -14.96 26.04
C HIS A 372 9.72 -14.35 26.48
N TRP A 373 10.06 -13.18 25.93
CA TRP A 373 11.30 -12.45 26.18
C TRP A 373 11.05 -11.24 27.08
N LYS A 374 11.71 -11.22 28.25
CA LYS A 374 11.55 -10.16 29.26
C LYS A 374 12.75 -9.20 29.33
N GLY A 375 13.70 -9.31 28.41
CA GLY A 375 15.00 -8.65 28.54
C GLY A 375 15.98 -9.50 29.36
N GLY A 376 17.26 -9.18 29.25
CA GLY A 376 18.35 -9.89 29.90
C GLY A 376 19.68 -9.19 29.64
N ASP A 377 20.79 -9.83 30.02
CA ASP A 377 22.11 -9.30 29.70
C ASP A 377 22.43 -9.38 28.20
N LYS A 378 23.61 -8.87 27.81
CA LYS A 378 24.07 -8.85 26.42
C LYS A 378 24.07 -10.23 25.77
N GLN A 379 24.43 -11.28 26.51
CA GLN A 379 24.48 -12.63 25.95
C GLN A 379 23.07 -13.16 25.70
N ALA A 380 22.17 -13.04 26.69
CA ALA A 380 20.79 -13.46 26.56
C ALA A 380 20.05 -12.69 25.44
N ALA A 381 20.33 -11.40 25.28
CA ALA A 381 19.76 -10.60 24.19
C ALA A 381 20.23 -11.07 22.81
N VAL A 382 21.52 -11.40 22.66
CA VAL A 382 22.07 -11.97 21.42
C VAL A 382 21.39 -13.31 21.08
N GLU A 383 21.25 -14.20 22.06
CA GLU A 383 20.55 -15.48 21.89
C GLU A 383 19.08 -15.28 21.49
N ALA A 384 18.39 -14.32 22.10
CA ALA A 384 17.01 -13.98 21.76
C ALA A 384 16.88 -13.42 20.33
N ILE A 385 17.82 -12.58 19.88
CA ILE A 385 17.88 -12.08 18.50
C ILE A 385 18.07 -13.22 17.50
N ILE A 386 18.97 -14.17 17.79
CA ILE A 386 19.19 -15.34 16.92
C ILE A 386 17.92 -16.19 16.84
N GLN A 387 17.28 -16.47 17.99
CA GLN A 387 16.05 -17.25 18.03
C GLN A 387 14.91 -16.58 17.27
N GLU A 388 14.73 -15.26 17.44
CA GLU A 388 13.70 -14.52 16.73
C GLU A 388 13.97 -14.44 15.23
N ALA A 389 15.23 -14.24 14.82
CA ALA A 389 15.63 -14.29 13.42
C ALA A 389 15.26 -15.63 12.78
N HIS A 390 15.61 -16.75 13.42
CA HIS A 390 15.23 -18.08 12.96
C HIS A 390 13.71 -18.26 12.91
N ARG A 391 12.97 -17.82 13.94
CA ARG A 391 11.50 -17.87 13.99
C ARG A 391 10.86 -17.11 12.82
N GLN A 392 11.50 -16.03 12.37
CA GLN A 392 11.09 -15.24 11.23
C GLN A 392 11.72 -15.69 9.90
N ASN A 393 12.33 -16.87 9.83
CA ASN A 393 12.97 -17.44 8.64
C ASN A 393 14.19 -16.65 8.12
N ILE A 394 14.91 -15.95 8.98
CA ILE A 394 16.24 -15.40 8.69
C ILE A 394 17.27 -16.39 9.25
N THR A 395 17.93 -17.13 8.36
CA THR A 395 18.93 -18.16 8.71
C THR A 395 20.35 -17.80 8.29
N SER A 396 20.51 -16.71 7.52
CA SER A 396 21.83 -16.25 7.09
C SER A 396 22.62 -15.70 8.29
N GLN A 397 23.77 -16.30 8.53
CA GLN A 397 24.70 -15.85 9.56
C GLN A 397 25.09 -14.38 9.38
N ALA A 398 25.30 -13.93 8.13
CA ALA A 398 25.64 -12.54 7.85
C ALA A 398 24.50 -11.59 8.25
N GLN A 399 23.25 -11.95 7.92
CA GLN A 399 22.08 -11.14 8.29
C GLN A 399 21.92 -11.06 9.81
N ILE A 400 22.03 -12.19 10.50
CA ILE A 400 21.93 -12.25 11.96
C ILE A 400 23.03 -11.42 12.62
N ALA A 401 24.27 -11.53 12.14
CA ALA A 401 25.40 -10.73 12.65
C ALA A 401 25.15 -9.22 12.49
N TYR A 402 24.55 -8.81 11.37
CA TYR A 402 24.20 -7.42 11.12
C TYR A 402 23.06 -6.91 12.02
N ILE A 403 22.03 -7.71 12.26
CA ILE A 403 20.95 -7.39 13.21
C ILE A 403 21.54 -7.13 14.60
N ILE A 404 22.42 -8.02 15.08
CA ILE A 404 23.09 -7.89 16.38
C ILE A 404 23.98 -6.64 16.43
N ALA A 405 24.78 -6.40 15.38
CA ALA A 405 25.66 -5.23 15.28
C ALA A 405 24.87 -3.91 15.35
N THR A 406 23.70 -3.89 14.72
CA THR A 406 22.80 -2.73 14.76
C THR A 406 22.28 -2.50 16.18
N VAL A 407 21.82 -3.54 16.87
CA VAL A 407 21.39 -3.42 18.28
C VAL A 407 22.54 -2.93 19.16
N GLN A 408 23.76 -3.44 18.96
CA GLN A 408 24.93 -2.97 19.70
C GLN A 408 25.13 -1.46 19.52
N HIS A 409 24.99 -0.94 18.31
CA HIS A 409 25.15 0.48 18.05
C HIS A 409 24.00 1.32 18.63
N GLU A 410 22.76 0.98 18.27
CA GLU A 410 21.55 1.76 18.59
C GLU A 410 21.27 1.85 20.09
N THR A 411 21.79 0.90 20.87
CA THR A 411 21.59 0.83 22.33
C THR A 411 22.82 1.24 23.14
N ALA A 412 23.86 1.78 22.48
CA ALA A 412 25.18 2.05 23.07
C ALA A 412 25.72 0.86 23.88
N GLU A 413 25.71 -0.31 23.25
CA GLU A 413 26.15 -1.61 23.78
C GLU A 413 25.38 -2.17 24.99
N SER A 414 24.28 -1.52 25.41
CA SER A 414 23.47 -1.99 26.54
C SER A 414 22.61 -3.22 26.22
N PHE A 415 22.25 -3.41 24.94
CA PHE A 415 21.31 -4.44 24.51
C PHE A 415 19.97 -4.37 25.26
N GLN A 416 19.52 -3.15 25.57
CA GLN A 416 18.18 -2.86 26.09
C GLN A 416 17.40 -2.00 25.09
N PRO A 417 16.06 -2.15 25.01
CA PRO A 417 15.23 -1.19 24.30
C PRO A 417 15.43 0.22 24.86
N VAL A 418 15.67 1.21 24.00
CA VAL A 418 15.89 2.61 24.40
C VAL A 418 14.87 3.54 23.76
N LYS A 419 14.63 4.67 24.43
CA LYS A 419 13.87 5.80 23.88
C LYS A 419 14.83 6.76 23.17
N GLU A 420 14.38 7.41 22.11
CA GLU A 420 15.12 8.50 21.48
C GLU A 420 15.56 9.53 22.52
N SER A 421 16.80 10.02 22.40
CA SER A 421 17.41 10.96 23.35
C SER A 421 17.60 10.46 24.79
N TYR A 422 17.62 9.14 25.03
CA TYR A 422 17.89 8.58 26.37
C TYR A 422 19.23 9.01 26.99
N TYR A 423 20.24 9.31 26.16
CA TYR A 423 21.58 9.73 26.59
C TYR A 423 21.60 11.10 27.28
N LEU A 424 20.55 11.92 27.13
CA LEU A 424 20.41 13.20 27.82
C LEU A 424 19.97 13.02 29.29
N GLY A 425 19.47 11.84 29.66
CA GLY A 425 18.83 11.60 30.95
C GLY A 425 17.47 12.29 31.08
N GLU A 426 16.64 11.83 32.01
CA GLU A 426 15.35 12.48 32.30
C GLU A 426 15.53 13.61 33.34
N PRO A 427 14.87 14.77 33.17
CA PRO A 427 13.78 15.08 32.23
C PRO A 427 14.23 15.67 30.87
N ALA A 428 15.54 15.89 30.66
CA ALA A 428 16.04 16.56 29.47
C ALA A 428 15.72 15.80 28.17
N GLY A 429 15.79 14.46 28.22
CA GLY A 429 15.38 13.57 27.13
C GLY A 429 13.91 13.74 26.75
N GLU A 430 13.00 13.73 27.74
CA GLU A 430 11.58 13.96 27.48
C GLU A 430 11.30 15.35 26.90
N ASN A 431 11.93 16.38 27.45
CA ASN A 431 11.80 17.75 26.93
C ASN A 431 12.26 17.84 25.48
N HIS A 432 13.36 17.16 25.12
CA HIS A 432 13.82 17.11 23.73
C HIS A 432 12.80 16.38 22.84
N ARG A 433 12.31 15.21 23.26
CA ARG A 433 11.35 14.43 22.46
C ARG A 433 10.07 15.18 22.15
N GLN A 434 9.58 15.99 23.09
CA GLN A 434 8.39 16.84 22.90
C GLN A 434 8.57 17.90 21.80
N THR A 435 9.80 18.23 21.43
CA THR A 435 10.09 19.15 20.32
C THR A 435 10.15 18.48 18.95
N LEU A 436 10.15 17.15 18.89
CA LEU A 436 10.27 16.41 17.65
C LEU A 436 8.97 16.50 16.85
N ARG A 437 9.10 16.67 15.52
CA ARG A 437 7.96 16.81 14.59
C ARG A 437 7.00 15.62 14.58
N TYR A 438 7.43 14.47 15.08
CA TYR A 438 6.69 13.22 15.14
C TYR A 438 6.33 12.80 16.57
N TYR A 439 6.47 13.68 17.57
CA TYR A 439 5.95 13.42 18.91
C TYR A 439 4.42 13.15 18.86
N PRO A 440 3.88 12.16 19.61
CA PRO A 440 4.52 11.30 20.62
C PRO A 440 5.21 10.04 20.08
N TYR A 441 5.29 9.86 18.76
CA TYR A 441 5.83 8.69 18.07
C TYR A 441 7.33 8.81 17.77
N TYR A 442 8.07 9.30 18.76
CA TYR A 442 9.53 9.28 18.75
C TYR A 442 10.08 7.86 18.81
N GLY A 443 11.37 7.70 18.54
CA GLY A 443 12.04 6.41 18.47
C GLY A 443 11.94 5.61 19.76
N ARG A 444 11.53 4.33 19.64
CA ARG A 444 11.50 3.36 20.74
C ARG A 444 11.95 2.00 20.27
N GLY A 445 12.68 1.30 21.12
CA GLY A 445 12.94 -0.13 20.98
C GLY A 445 14.42 -0.49 20.87
N TYR A 446 14.72 -1.72 20.43
CA TYR A 446 16.10 -2.13 20.09
C TYR A 446 16.66 -1.37 18.89
N VAL A 447 15.76 -0.90 18.03
CA VAL A 447 16.01 0.06 16.96
C VAL A 447 14.88 1.07 16.97
N GLN A 448 15.16 2.31 16.57
CA GLN A 448 14.24 3.42 16.76
C GLN A 448 13.00 3.31 15.85
N LEU A 449 11.90 2.73 16.36
CA LEU A 449 10.60 2.82 15.70
C LEU A 449 10.07 4.25 15.85
N THR A 450 10.14 5.02 14.77
CA THR A 450 9.69 6.42 14.69
C THR A 450 8.45 6.53 13.82
N TRP A 451 7.69 7.62 13.99
CA TRP A 451 6.49 7.99 13.22
C TRP A 451 5.23 7.18 13.45
N ASP A 452 4.10 7.88 13.50
CA ASP A 452 2.80 7.28 13.81
C ASP A 452 2.40 6.14 12.85
N TYR A 453 2.74 6.24 11.56
CA TYR A 453 2.45 5.19 10.58
C TYR A 453 3.17 3.87 10.88
N ASN A 454 4.38 3.90 11.44
CA ASN A 454 5.10 2.69 11.82
C ASN A 454 4.51 2.04 13.08
N TYR A 455 4.08 2.87 14.04
CA TYR A 455 3.32 2.38 15.20
C TYR A 455 1.98 1.79 14.78
N ARG A 456 1.28 2.37 13.79
CA ARG A 456 0.06 1.79 13.21
C ARG A 456 0.32 0.45 12.52
N LYS A 457 1.33 0.38 11.64
CA LYS A 457 1.73 -0.86 10.98
C LYS A 457 1.97 -1.98 12.00
N TYR A 458 2.72 -1.70 13.06
CA TYR A 458 2.94 -2.70 14.11
C TYR A 458 1.75 -2.91 15.03
N SER A 459 0.85 -1.94 15.17
CA SER A 459 -0.43 -2.17 15.84
C SER A 459 -1.26 -3.21 15.09
N ASP A 460 -1.28 -3.13 13.75
CA ASP A 460 -1.96 -4.08 12.89
C ASP A 460 -1.28 -5.46 12.91
N VAL A 461 0.05 -5.49 12.80
CA VAL A 461 0.81 -6.75 12.80
C VAL A 461 0.72 -7.48 14.15
N LEU A 462 0.72 -6.75 15.26
CA LEU A 462 0.75 -7.32 16.62
C LEU A 462 -0.63 -7.47 17.26
N GLY A 463 -1.67 -6.83 16.71
CA GLY A 463 -2.98 -6.75 17.36
C GLY A 463 -2.95 -5.96 18.68
N LEU A 464 -2.02 -5.02 18.82
CA LEU A 464 -1.82 -4.21 20.03
C LEU A 464 -2.01 -2.74 19.70
N ASP A 465 -2.62 -1.97 20.60
CA ASP A 465 -2.78 -0.53 20.38
C ASP A 465 -1.50 0.25 20.72
N LEU A 466 -0.53 0.23 19.81
CA LEU A 466 0.71 1.00 19.94
C LEU A 466 0.51 2.48 19.57
N VAL A 467 -0.62 2.85 18.96
CA VAL A 467 -0.90 4.23 18.56
C VAL A 467 -1.27 5.08 19.77
N ASN A 468 -2.11 4.53 20.66
CA ASN A 468 -2.49 5.18 21.89
C ASN A 468 -1.60 4.76 23.07
N ASN A 469 -0.86 3.64 22.94
CA ASN A 469 0.09 3.17 23.95
C ASN A 469 1.49 2.95 23.33
N PRO A 470 2.16 3.99 22.80
CA PRO A 470 3.42 3.83 22.07
C PRO A 470 4.57 3.29 22.95
N ASP A 471 4.50 3.50 24.26
CA ASP A 471 5.46 2.93 25.20
C ASP A 471 5.40 1.39 25.29
N LEU A 472 4.35 0.72 24.77
CA LEU A 472 4.34 -0.74 24.64
C LEU A 472 5.52 -1.25 23.81
N VAL A 473 6.00 -0.49 22.82
CA VAL A 473 7.17 -0.86 22.01
C VAL A 473 8.41 -1.09 22.88
N MET A 474 8.51 -0.45 24.05
CA MET A 474 9.63 -0.64 24.98
C MET A 474 9.63 -2.01 25.65
N ARG A 475 8.55 -2.81 25.54
CA ARG A 475 8.57 -4.18 26.01
C ARG A 475 9.59 -4.99 25.18
N PRO A 476 10.51 -5.73 25.82
CA PRO A 476 11.57 -6.44 25.09
C PRO A 476 11.06 -7.42 24.04
N ASP A 477 9.99 -8.17 24.31
CA ASP A 477 9.36 -9.09 23.37
C ASP A 477 8.84 -8.40 22.10
N LEU A 478 8.16 -7.26 22.25
CA LEU A 478 7.65 -6.48 21.13
C LEU A 478 8.78 -5.80 20.34
N SER A 479 9.72 -5.19 21.05
CA SER A 479 10.93 -4.60 20.44
C SER A 479 11.72 -5.63 19.63
N LEU A 480 11.87 -6.85 20.15
CA LEU A 480 12.61 -7.94 19.50
C LEU A 480 11.92 -8.37 18.20
N PHE A 481 10.59 -8.55 18.25
CA PHE A 481 9.81 -8.84 17.06
C PHE A 481 9.94 -7.73 16.00
N ILE A 482 9.75 -6.47 16.41
CA ILE A 482 9.78 -5.29 15.55
C ILE A 482 11.15 -5.11 14.90
N LEU A 483 12.23 -5.35 15.64
CA LEU A 483 13.60 -5.31 15.13
C LEU A 483 13.77 -6.24 13.92
N VAL A 484 13.47 -7.53 14.12
CA VAL A 484 13.71 -8.57 13.11
C VAL A 484 12.73 -8.42 11.95
N ASP A 485 11.44 -8.25 12.23
CA ASP A 485 10.39 -8.11 11.21
C ASP A 485 10.61 -6.81 10.40
N GLY A 486 11.02 -5.75 11.08
CA GLY A 486 11.23 -4.44 10.48
C GLY A 486 12.40 -4.42 9.51
N MET A 487 13.52 -5.04 9.88
CA MET A 487 14.67 -5.18 8.98
C MET A 487 14.38 -6.15 7.83
N LYS A 488 13.58 -7.19 8.08
CA LYS A 488 13.16 -8.15 7.05
C LYS A 488 12.25 -7.51 5.99
N ARG A 489 11.28 -6.71 6.42
CA ARG A 489 10.27 -6.11 5.53
C ARG A 489 10.65 -4.71 5.05
N GLY A 490 11.70 -4.12 5.60
CA GLY A 490 12.12 -2.75 5.31
C GLY A 490 11.16 -1.72 5.90
N ILE A 491 10.67 -1.92 7.12
CA ILE A 491 9.72 -1.00 7.75
C ILE A 491 10.36 0.34 8.08
N PHE A 492 11.65 0.35 8.44
CA PHE A 492 12.34 1.57 8.84
C PHE A 492 12.57 2.47 7.65
N THR A 493 13.24 1.99 6.58
CA THR A 493 13.62 2.81 5.41
C THR A 493 13.10 2.38 4.04
N GLY A 494 12.31 1.32 3.98
CA GLY A 494 11.95 0.65 2.73
C GLY A 494 13.04 -0.31 2.21
N ILE A 495 14.24 -0.29 2.80
CA ILE A 495 15.35 -1.18 2.45
C ILE A 495 15.34 -2.40 3.38
N LYS A 496 15.50 -3.58 2.80
CA LYS A 496 15.47 -4.87 3.48
C LYS A 496 16.87 -5.42 3.71
N LEU A 497 16.99 -6.36 4.63
CA LEU A 497 18.22 -7.14 4.82
C LEU A 497 18.73 -7.75 3.50
N ASP A 498 17.84 -8.37 2.72
CA ASP A 498 18.20 -9.05 1.46
C ASP A 498 18.74 -8.10 0.38
N ASP A 499 18.48 -6.79 0.46
CA ASP A 499 18.95 -5.81 -0.53
C ASP A 499 20.48 -5.63 -0.46
N TYR A 500 21.09 -5.88 0.70
CA TYR A 500 22.53 -5.72 0.94
C TYR A 500 23.23 -6.98 1.46
N ILE A 501 22.48 -7.88 2.09
CA ILE A 501 23.01 -9.08 2.71
C ILE A 501 22.14 -10.26 2.27
N SER A 502 22.64 -11.02 1.31
CA SER A 502 22.01 -12.22 0.76
C SER A 502 23.00 -13.39 0.77
N ASN A 503 22.58 -14.56 0.27
CA ASN A 503 23.46 -15.74 0.20
C ASN A 503 24.70 -15.53 -0.68
N ASN A 504 24.64 -14.61 -1.64
CA ASN A 504 25.69 -14.42 -2.65
C ASN A 504 26.39 -13.05 -2.55
N HIS A 505 25.96 -12.19 -1.63
CA HIS A 505 26.46 -10.83 -1.50
C HIS A 505 26.32 -10.33 -0.06
N VAL A 506 27.39 -9.77 0.51
CA VAL A 506 27.39 -9.18 1.84
C VAL A 506 28.01 -7.80 1.77
N ASP A 507 27.19 -6.77 1.96
CA ASP A 507 27.60 -5.38 2.08
C ASP A 507 27.06 -4.79 3.39
N PHE A 508 27.79 -5.03 4.48
CA PHE A 508 27.44 -4.48 5.79
C PHE A 508 27.49 -2.95 5.85
N TRP A 509 28.29 -2.32 4.99
CA TRP A 509 28.44 -0.87 4.97
C TRP A 509 27.14 -0.23 4.49
N SER A 510 26.70 -0.63 3.29
CA SER A 510 25.48 -0.11 2.70
C SER A 510 24.23 -0.58 3.44
N ALA A 511 24.29 -1.73 4.11
CA ALA A 511 23.22 -2.23 4.96
C ALA A 511 22.79 -1.23 6.05
N ARG A 512 23.64 -0.27 6.45
CA ARG A 512 23.22 0.83 7.36
C ARG A 512 21.95 1.54 6.89
N LYS A 513 21.76 1.61 5.56
CA LYS A 513 20.57 2.16 4.91
C LYS A 513 19.26 1.47 5.29
N ILE A 514 19.30 0.28 5.91
CA ILE A 514 18.12 -0.41 6.44
C ILE A 514 17.51 0.37 7.61
N ILE A 515 18.31 1.08 8.42
CA ILE A 515 17.84 1.80 9.61
C ILE A 515 17.88 3.32 9.43
N ASN A 516 18.96 3.86 8.87
CA ASN A 516 19.15 5.30 8.72
C ASN A 516 20.03 5.60 7.50
N GLY A 517 20.46 6.85 7.28
CA GLY A 517 21.49 7.18 6.28
C GLY A 517 22.82 6.46 6.53
N LEU A 518 23.93 6.88 5.92
CA LEU A 518 25.23 6.19 6.10
C LEU A 518 25.99 6.59 7.37
N ASP A 519 25.29 7.14 8.37
CA ASP A 519 25.88 7.49 9.65
C ASP A 519 26.43 6.24 10.36
N GLN A 520 27.66 6.33 10.86
CA GLN A 520 28.30 5.26 11.64
C GLN A 520 28.44 3.92 10.89
N ALA A 521 28.29 3.91 9.55
CA ALA A 521 28.35 2.70 8.73
C ALA A 521 29.67 1.93 8.92
N ASP A 522 30.81 2.62 9.00
CA ASP A 522 32.12 2.00 9.23
C ASP A 522 32.19 1.26 10.59
N GLN A 523 31.62 1.86 11.64
CA GLN A 523 31.59 1.27 12.97
C GLN A 523 30.65 0.06 13.02
N ILE A 524 29.45 0.19 12.45
CA ILE A 524 28.45 -0.89 12.42
C ILE A 524 28.92 -2.06 11.57
N GLN A 525 29.57 -1.81 10.43
CA GLN A 525 30.22 -2.87 9.65
C GLN A 525 31.29 -3.60 10.47
N SER A 526 32.12 -2.86 11.20
CA SER A 526 33.17 -3.46 12.04
C SER A 526 32.56 -4.36 13.12
N TYR A 527 31.43 -3.95 13.72
CA TYR A 527 30.65 -4.79 14.62
C TYR A 527 30.07 -6.02 13.93
N ALA A 528 29.47 -5.87 12.75
CA ALA A 528 28.87 -6.97 12.00
C ALA A 528 29.90 -8.04 11.61
N MET A 529 31.09 -7.63 11.14
CA MET A 529 32.20 -8.55 10.85
C MET A 529 32.65 -9.31 12.11
N ASN A 530 32.75 -8.61 13.24
CA ASN A 530 33.09 -9.25 14.52
C ASN A 530 32.02 -10.27 14.95
N TRP A 531 30.74 -9.90 14.89
CA TRP A 531 29.65 -10.81 15.25
C TRP A 531 29.56 -12.01 14.32
N GLN A 532 29.78 -11.83 13.03
CA GLN A 532 29.75 -12.92 12.06
C GLN A 532 30.77 -14.01 12.40
N THR A 533 31.96 -13.63 12.90
CA THR A 533 32.95 -14.61 13.37
C THR A 533 32.60 -15.31 14.68
N LYS A 534 31.70 -14.72 15.50
CA LYS A 534 31.35 -15.21 16.84
C LYS A 534 30.13 -16.12 16.89
N ILE A 535 29.18 -15.92 15.99
CA ILE A 535 27.94 -16.70 15.93
C ILE A 535 28.04 -17.93 15.01
N GLY A 536 29.26 -18.23 14.53
CA GLY A 536 29.58 -19.34 13.62
C GLY A 536 30.12 -20.58 14.26
#